data_AF-A0A7Y3FXW1-F1
#
_entry.id   AF-A0A7Y3FXW1-F1
#
_cell.length_a   1.000
_cell.length_b   1.000
_cell.length_c   1.000
_cell.angle_alpha   90.00
_cell.angle_beta   90.00
_cell.angle_gamma   90.00
#
_symmetry.space_group_name_H-M   'P 1'
#
loop_
_entity.id
_entity.type
_entity.pdbx_description
1 polymer ?
#
loop_
_entity_poly.entity_id
_entity_poly.type
_entity_poly.pdbx_seq_one_letter_code
_entity_poly.pdbx_strand_id
1 'polypeptide(L)'
;MSKNPGNILVVDDNEDLLLAARLFLKQHFALVHTEQDPEKIPSLLNNENYDVILLDMNFTMDATSGVEGLMWLDKILQIDPSA
;
A
#
# COMPACT_ATOMS: atom_id res chain seq x y z
N MET A 1 -14.47 -16.93 -12.84
CA MET A 1 -14.68 -15.46 -12.88
C MET A 1 -13.36 -14.83 -13.28
N SER A 2 -13.36 -13.86 -14.19
CA SER A 2 -12.17 -13.06 -14.51
C SER A 2 -11.86 -12.14 -13.33
N LYS A 3 -10.60 -12.06 -12.94
CA LYS A 3 -10.14 -11.09 -11.91
C LYS A 3 -10.26 -9.67 -12.46
N ASN A 4 -10.49 -8.71 -11.56
CA ASN A 4 -10.40 -7.29 -11.87
C ASN A 4 -8.95 -6.97 -12.26
N PRO A 5 -8.69 -6.27 -13.38
CA PRO A 5 -7.34 -5.92 -13.81
C PRO A 5 -6.63 -4.92 -12.89
N GLY A 6 -7.32 -4.35 -11.90
CA GLY A 6 -6.74 -3.36 -11.00
C GLY A 6 -5.52 -3.87 -10.22
N ASN A 7 -4.56 -2.97 -10.03
CA ASN A 7 -3.32 -3.16 -9.29
C ASN A 7 -3.45 -2.53 -7.90
N ILE A 8 -3.25 -3.33 -6.86
CA ILE A 8 -3.35 -2.86 -5.46
C ILE A 8 -1.99 -2.93 -4.79
N LEU A 9 -1.62 -1.86 -4.09
CA LEU A 9 -0.54 -1.85 -3.10
C LEU A 9 -1.14 -1.79 -1.70
N VAL A 10 -0.68 -2.64 -0.79
CA VAL A 10 -0.99 -2.56 0.63
C VAL A 10 0.31 -2.33 1.40
N VAL A 11 0.35 -1.33 2.27
CA VAL A 11 1.52 -1.01 3.09
C VAL A 11 1.12 -0.93 4.54
N ASP A 12 1.74 -1.76 5.38
CA ASP A 12 1.41 -1.94 6.80
C ASP A 12 2.62 -2.60 7.49
N ASP A 13 2.98 -2.21 8.70
CA ASP A 13 4.14 -2.77 9.41
C ASP A 13 3.88 -4.18 9.97
N ASN A 14 2.63 -4.65 9.94
CA ASN A 14 2.20 -5.95 10.42
C ASN A 14 2.12 -6.99 9.29
N GLU A 15 3.06 -7.94 9.30
CA GLU A 15 3.13 -9.03 8.32
C GLU A 15 1.86 -9.92 8.28
N ASP A 16 1.18 -10.14 9.41
CA ASP A 16 -0.04 -10.95 9.45
C ASP A 16 -1.20 -10.24 8.75
N LEU A 17 -1.29 -8.91 8.89
CA LEU A 17 -2.28 -8.08 8.20
C LEU A 17 -2.00 -8.06 6.69
N LEU A 18 -0.74 -7.85 6.29
CA LEU A 18 -0.33 -7.92 4.90
C LEU A 18 -0.65 -9.29 4.28
N LEU A 19 -0.36 -10.38 4.99
CA LEU A 19 -0.65 -11.73 4.52
C LEU A 19 -2.17 -11.94 4.35
N ALA A 20 -2.97 -11.53 5.34
CA ALA A 20 -4.43 -11.63 5.27
C ALA A 20 -4.99 -10.82 4.09
N ALA A 21 -4.57 -9.57 3.93
CA ALA A 21 -4.96 -8.70 2.83
C ALA A 21 -4.61 -9.32 1.47
N ARG A 22 -3.38 -9.83 1.32
CA ARG A 22 -2.94 -10.50 0.08
C ARG A 22 -3.76 -11.74 -0.23
N LEU A 23 -4.01 -12.59 0.76
CA LEU A 23 -4.78 -13.84 0.57
C LEU A 23 -6.23 -13.56 0.16
N PHE A 24 -6.82 -12.51 0.70
CA PHE A 24 -8.16 -12.06 0.35
C PHE A 24 -8.19 -11.42 -1.04
N LEU A 25 -7.40 -10.38 -1.28
CA LEU A 25 -7.46 -9.57 -2.49
C LEU A 25 -6.98 -10.31 -3.75
N LYS A 26 -6.01 -11.23 -3.64
CA LYS A 26 -5.50 -11.99 -4.81
C LYS A 26 -6.56 -12.86 -5.49
N GLN A 27 -7.69 -13.11 -4.82
CA GLN A 27 -8.83 -13.85 -5.38
C GLN A 27 -9.64 -12.96 -6.34
N HIS A 28 -9.56 -11.64 -6.17
CA HIS A 28 -10.38 -10.66 -6.86
C HIS A 28 -9.59 -9.80 -7.86
N PHE A 29 -8.30 -9.55 -7.61
CA PHE A 29 -7.47 -8.62 -8.39
C PHE A 29 -6.30 -9.30 -9.08
N ALA A 30 -5.89 -8.75 -10.22
CA ALA A 30 -4.82 -9.28 -11.05
C ALA A 30 -3.45 -9.15 -10.36
N LEU A 31 -3.17 -7.99 -9.76
CA LEU A 31 -1.94 -7.70 -9.03
C LEU A 31 -2.26 -7.21 -7.62
N VAL A 32 -1.62 -7.82 -6.64
CA VAL A 32 -1.67 -7.38 -5.24
C VAL A 32 -0.25 -7.42 -4.70
N HIS A 33 0.32 -6.24 -4.48
CA HIS A 33 1.58 -6.05 -3.80
C HIS A 33 1.32 -5.71 -2.33
N THR A 34 2.20 -6.23 -1.48
CA THR A 34 2.22 -5.97 -0.04
C THR A 34 3.63 -5.58 0.33
N GLU A 35 3.78 -4.52 1.11
CA GLU A 35 5.08 -4.06 1.57
C GLU A 35 5.01 -3.68 3.04
N GLN A 36 6.00 -4.12 3.81
CA GLN A 36 6.07 -3.83 5.24
C GLN A 36 6.86 -2.55 5.53
N ASP A 37 7.84 -2.26 4.67
CA ASP A 37 8.71 -1.12 4.80
C ASP A 37 8.21 0.06 3.93
N PRO A 38 7.60 1.10 4.52
CA PRO A 38 7.08 2.23 3.76
C PRO A 38 8.19 3.01 3.04
N GLU A 39 9.48 2.84 3.39
CA GLU A 39 10.58 3.45 2.65
C GLU A 39 10.67 3.00 1.19
N LYS A 40 10.08 1.85 0.86
CA LYS A 40 10.03 1.33 -0.50
C LYS A 40 8.85 1.85 -1.33
N ILE A 41 7.91 2.58 -0.74
CA ILE A 41 6.78 3.20 -1.48
C ILE A 41 7.26 3.93 -2.75
N PRO A 42 8.30 4.79 -2.71
CA PRO A 42 8.75 5.50 -3.90
C PRO A 42 9.30 4.58 -4.99
N SER A 43 10.04 3.53 -4.63
CA SER A 43 10.57 2.60 -5.64
C SER A 43 9.45 1.76 -6.24
N LEU A 44 8.45 1.36 -5.45
CA LEU A 44 7.28 0.64 -5.94
C LEU A 44 6.45 1.48 -6.89
N LEU A 45 6.18 2.74 -6.57
CA LEU A 45 5.43 3.67 -7.43
C LEU A 45 6.16 4.03 -8.73
N ASN A 46 7.50 4.02 -8.71
CA ASN A 46 8.27 4.27 -9.94
C ASN A 46 8.31 3.06 -10.88
N ASN A 47 8.11 1.85 -10.34
CA ASN A 47 8.21 0.60 -11.11
C ASN A 47 6.85 0.07 -11.57
N GLU A 48 5.77 0.42 -10.87
CA GLU A 48 4.43 -0.06 -11.12
C GLU A 48 3.39 1.05 -10.90
N ASN A 49 2.33 1.02 -11.70
CA ASN A 49 1.17 1.90 -11.51
C ASN A 49 0.13 1.15 -10.67
N TYR A 50 -0.31 1.77 -9.57
CA TYR A 50 -1.35 1.23 -8.69
C TYR A 50 -2.64 2.03 -8.85
N ASP A 51 -3.78 1.33 -8.96
CA ASP A 51 -5.09 1.96 -9.00
C ASP A 51 -5.62 2.27 -7.60
N VAL A 52 -5.13 1.55 -6.60
CA VAL A 52 -5.48 1.74 -5.19
C VAL A 52 -4.27 1.45 -4.31
N ILE A 53 -4.01 2.36 -3.36
CA ILE A 53 -3.01 2.18 -2.31
C ILE A 53 -3.74 2.14 -0.96
N LEU A 54 -3.58 1.02 -0.24
CA LEU A 54 -4.01 0.87 1.14
C LEU A 54 -2.82 1.16 2.05
N LEU A 55 -2.87 2.28 2.74
CA LEU A 55 -1.78 2.80 3.58
C LEU A 55 -2.20 2.75 5.05
N ASP A 56 -1.45 2.06 5.90
CA ASP A 56 -1.63 2.17 7.34
C ASP A 56 -1.20 3.56 7.85
N MET A 57 -1.91 4.08 8.84
CA MET A 57 -1.65 5.41 9.39
C MET A 57 -0.54 5.41 10.44
N ASN A 58 -0.20 4.24 11.02
CA ASN A 58 0.63 4.12 12.21
C ASN A 58 1.76 3.08 12.02
N PHE A 59 2.65 3.33 11.07
CA PHE A 59 3.78 2.45 10.70
C PHE A 59 4.76 2.09 11.82
N THR A 60 4.76 2.83 12.94
CA THR A 60 5.60 2.54 14.09
C THR A 60 4.74 2.42 15.34
N MET A 61 5.08 1.47 16.23
CA MET A 61 4.29 1.18 17.45
C MET A 61 4.06 2.38 18.39
N ASP A 62 4.89 3.43 18.30
CA ASP A 62 4.74 4.65 19.11
C ASP A 62 3.97 5.77 18.38
N ALA A 63 3.68 5.61 17.09
CA ALA A 63 2.86 6.54 16.31
C ALA A 63 1.38 6.27 16.55
N THR A 64 0.76 7.08 17.42
CA THR A 64 -0.71 7.12 17.59
C THR A 64 -1.33 8.37 16.95
N SER A 65 -0.50 9.24 16.40
CA SER A 65 -0.89 10.55 15.86
C SER A 65 -1.29 10.50 14.38
N GLY A 66 -1.00 9.41 13.65
CA GLY A 66 -1.23 9.32 12.20
C GLY A 66 -0.33 10.21 11.34
N VAL A 67 0.64 10.92 11.95
CA VAL A 67 1.50 11.89 11.24
C VAL A 67 2.40 11.18 10.21
N GLU A 68 2.87 9.98 10.51
CA GLU A 68 3.68 9.19 9.58
C GLU A 68 2.86 8.76 8.36
N GLY A 69 1.62 8.30 8.56
CA GLY A 69 0.70 8.00 7.45
C GLY A 69 0.46 9.22 6.55
N LEU A 70 0.25 10.40 7.12
CA LEU A 70 0.08 11.64 6.34
C LEU A 70 1.35 12.02 5.58
N MET A 71 2.53 11.87 6.18
CA MET A 71 3.80 12.12 5.50
C MET A 71 3.97 11.19 4.28
N TRP A 72 3.62 9.90 4.42
CA TRP A 72 3.68 8.96 3.32
C TRP A 72 2.63 9.25 2.25
N LEU A 73 1.41 9.62 2.64
CA LEU A 73 0.37 10.08 1.72
C LEU A 73 0.85 11.30 0.91
N ASP A 74 1.42 12.31 1.57
CA ASP A 74 1.97 13.48 0.89
C ASP A 74 3.07 13.09 -0.11
N LYS A 75 3.92 12.12 0.26
CA LYS A 75 4.97 11.61 -0.63
C LYS A 75 4.40 10.83 -1.83
N ILE A 76 3.36 10.03 -1.61
CA ILE A 76 2.63 9.33 -2.68
C ILE A 76 2.06 10.37 -3.65
N LEU A 77 1.33 11.37 -3.15
CA LEU A 77 0.70 12.41 -3.96
C LEU A 77 1.71 13.32 -4.68
N GLN A 78 2.93 13.45 -4.16
CA GLN A 78 4.03 14.14 -4.85
C GLN A 78 4.56 13.34 -6.06
N ILE A 79 4.53 12.00 -5.98
CA ILE A 79 5.00 11.10 -7.04
C ILE A 79 3.90 10.89 -8.07
N ASP A 80 2.69 10.60 -7.61
CA ASP A 80 1.48 10.42 -8.40
C ASP A 80 0.33 11.24 -7.79
N PRO A 81 0.06 12.45 -8.31
CA PRO A 81 -1.04 13.28 -7.82
C PRO A 81 -2.44 12.70 -8.04
N SER A 82 -2.56 11.61 -8.83
CA SER A 82 -3.82 10.93 -9.14
C SER A 82 -4.01 9.60 -8.42
N ALA A 83 -3.09 9.25 -7.50
CA ALA A 83 -3.16 8.05 -6.67
C ALA A 83 -4.41 7.96 -5.79
#